data_AF-A0A9I9DVL4-F1
#
_entry.id   AF-A0A9I9DVL4-F1
#
_cell.length_a   1.000
_cell.length_b   1.000
_cell.length_c   1.000
_cell.angle_alpha   90.00
_cell.angle_beta   90.00
_cell.angle_gamma   90.00
#
_symmetry.space_group_name_H-M   'P 1'
#
loop_
_entity.id
_entity.type
_entity.pdbx_description
1 polymer ?
#
loop_
_entity_poly.entity_id
_entity_poly.type
_entity_poly.pdbx_seq_one_letter_code
_entity_poly.pdbx_strand_id
1 'polypeptide(L)'
;MVLKTELCRFSGAKIYPGKGIRFVRADSQVFLFANSKCKRYFHNRLKPSKLTWTAMYRKQHKKDIAQEAVKKRRRATKKPYSRSIVGATLEVIQKKRSEKPEVRDAAREAALRYVIVLSVKYHLSFVSYVSNNH
;
A
#
# COMPACT_ATOMS: atom_id res chain seq x y z
N MET A 1 17.76 -5.36 19.73
CA MET A 1 17.78 -3.91 20.06
C MET A 1 17.17 -3.12 18.91
N VAL A 2 16.09 -2.38 19.14
CA VAL A 2 15.48 -1.51 18.10
C VAL A 2 16.19 -0.17 18.11
N LEU A 3 16.99 0.12 17.10
CA LEU A 3 17.66 1.42 16.97
C LEU A 3 16.69 2.46 16.41
N LYS A 4 16.39 3.50 17.19
CA LYS A 4 15.56 4.63 16.75
C LYS A 4 16.32 5.40 15.65
N THR A 5 15.83 5.33 14.41
CA THR A 5 16.38 6.11 13.30
C THR A 5 15.54 7.34 13.04
N GLU A 6 16.17 8.49 12.92
CA GLU A 6 15.52 9.73 12.48
C GLU A 6 15.64 9.89 10.96
N LEU A 7 14.89 10.83 10.38
CA LEU A 7 14.92 11.10 8.95
C LEU A 7 15.50 12.48 8.67
N CYS A 8 16.39 12.55 7.68
CA CYS A 8 16.90 13.81 7.17
C CYS A 8 15.76 14.61 6.51
N ARG A 9 15.55 15.85 6.95
CA ARG A 9 14.48 16.72 6.43
C ARG A 9 14.67 17.09 4.95
N PHE A 10 15.92 17.17 4.49
CA PHE A 10 16.25 17.56 3.11
C PHE A 10 16.26 16.36 2.16
N SER A 11 17.04 15.32 2.46
CA SER A 11 17.23 14.19 1.56
C SER A 11 16.21 13.07 1.74
N GLY A 12 15.58 12.96 2.91
CA GLY A 12 14.74 11.81 3.28
C GLY A 12 15.52 10.54 3.67
N ALA A 13 16.86 10.63 3.79
CA ALA A 13 17.69 9.50 4.22
C ALA A 13 17.54 9.22 5.73
N LYS A 14 17.70 7.95 6.12
CA LYS A 14 17.72 7.55 7.54
C LYS A 14 19.01 7.99 8.21
N ILE A 15 18.90 8.53 9.41
CA ILE A 15 19.99 8.97 10.28
C ILE A 15 19.99 8.05 11.51
N TYR A 16 21.13 7.41 11.74
CA TYR A 16 21.35 6.59 12.93
C TYR A 16 21.81 7.46 14.10
N PRO A 17 21.60 7.02 15.35
CA PRO A 17 22.12 7.72 16.53
C PRO A 17 23.62 8.03 16.40
N GLY A 18 24.03 9.21 16.87
CA GLY A 18 25.43 9.67 16.78
C GLY A 18 25.87 10.15 15.39
N LYS A 19 24.96 10.25 14.41
CA LYS A 19 25.24 10.80 13.08
C LYS A 19 24.33 11.97 12.74
N GLY A 20 24.74 12.74 11.74
CA GLY A 20 24.00 13.89 11.22
C GLY A 20 24.31 15.19 11.95
N ILE A 21 23.59 16.24 11.56
CA ILE A 21 23.74 17.60 12.06
C ILE A 21 22.34 18.12 12.39
N ARG A 22 22.15 18.60 13.62
CA ARG A 22 20.91 19.26 14.07
C ARG A 22 21.06 20.77 13.93
N PHE A 23 20.17 21.39 13.16
CA PHE A 23 20.10 22.83 12.98
C PHE A 23 18.80 23.33 13.58
N VAL A 24 18.88 24.30 14.50
CA VAL A 24 17.72 24.95 15.08
C VAL A 24 17.62 26.33 14.44
N ARG A 25 16.48 26.60 13.80
CA ARG A 25 16.19 27.90 13.20
C ARG A 25 15.54 28.83 14.24
N ALA A 26 15.59 30.14 14.01
CA ALA A 26 15.05 31.16 14.92
C ALA A 26 13.54 30.99 15.22
N ASP A 27 12.79 30.33 14.34
CA ASP A 27 11.38 29.95 14.54
C ASP A 27 11.21 28.69 15.41
N SER A 28 12.25 28.29 16.14
CA SER A 28 12.33 27.05 16.94
C SER A 28 12.14 25.76 16.13
N GLN A 29 12.18 25.82 14.80
CA GLN A 29 12.09 24.61 13.98
C GLN A 29 13.42 23.85 13.98
N VAL A 30 13.35 22.56 14.29
CA VAL A 30 14.50 21.67 14.31
C VAL A 30 14.61 20.93 12.97
N PHE A 31 15.72 21.15 12.29
CA PHE A 31 16.08 20.46 11.04
C PHE A 31 17.20 19.47 11.30
N LEU A 32 16.96 18.21 10.92
CA LEU A 32 17.99 17.18 10.93
C LEU A 32 18.52 16.96 9.52
N PHE A 33 19.85 17.04 9.39
CA PHE A 33 20.56 16.79 8.15
C PHE A 33 21.46 15.56 8.28
N ALA A 34 21.45 14.69 7.26
CA ALA A 34 22.30 13.51 7.26
C ALA A 34 23.80 13.84 7.07
N ASN A 35 24.11 14.90 6.32
CA ASN A 35 25.47 15.30 5.96
C ASN A 35 25.59 16.81 5.72
N SER A 36 26.83 17.30 5.64
CA SER A 36 27.16 18.70 5.34
C SER A 36 26.62 19.17 3.97
N LYS A 37 26.55 18.27 2.98
CA LYS A 37 25.94 18.54 1.66
C LYS A 37 24.47 18.97 1.79
N CYS A 38 23.67 18.28 2.59
CA CYS A 38 22.27 18.62 2.85
C CYS A 38 22.15 19.97 3.57
N LYS A 39 23.00 20.23 4.57
CA LYS A 39 23.04 21.51 5.29
C LYS A 39 23.36 22.68 4.35
N ARG A 40 24.38 22.52 3.50
CA ARG A 40 24.78 23.54 2.51
C ARG A 40 23.65 23.87 1.54
N TYR A 41 22.99 22.86 0.99
CA TYR A 41 21.86 23.09 0.08
C TYR A 41 20.67 23.78 0.74
N PHE A 42 20.42 23.49 2.02
CA PHE A 42 19.41 24.18 2.80
C PHE A 42 19.73 25.68 2.97
N HIS A 43 20.98 26.02 3.32
CA HIS A 43 21.40 27.43 3.43
C HIS A 43 21.36 28.16 2.08
N ASN A 44 21.68 27.47 0.98
CA ASN A 44 21.56 28.00 -0.38
C ASN A 44 20.10 28.09 -0.87
N ARG A 45 19.11 27.81 0.00
CA ARG A 45 17.67 27.87 -0.30
C ARG A 45 17.25 27.00 -1.48
N LEU A 46 17.99 25.92 -1.75
CA LEU A 46 17.63 24.96 -2.78
C LEU A 46 16.43 24.13 -2.33
N LYS A 47 15.46 23.94 -3.23
CA LYS A 47 14.27 23.13 -2.97
C LYS A 47 14.60 21.65 -3.25
N PRO A 48 14.38 20.72 -2.29
CA PRO A 48 14.61 19.29 -2.51
C PRO A 48 13.87 18.73 -3.73
N SER A 49 12.67 19.25 -4.02
CA SER A 49 11.85 18.89 -5.19
C SER A 49 12.52 19.11 -6.54
N LYS A 50 13.59 19.93 -6.62
CA LYS A 50 14.35 20.16 -7.86
C LYS A 50 15.57 19.23 -8.00
N LEU A 51 15.94 18.52 -6.94
CA LEU A 51 17.15 17.68 -6.91
C LEU A 51 16.80 16.20 -7.09
N THR A 52 17.23 15.63 -8.21
CA THR A 52 16.86 14.29 -8.69
C THR A 52 17.08 13.15 -7.70
N TRP A 53 18.13 13.25 -6.89
CA TRP A 53 18.55 12.21 -5.94
C TRP A 53 17.76 12.22 -4.62
N THR A 54 16.99 13.27 -4.33
CA THR A 54 16.24 13.38 -3.07
C THR A 54 15.00 12.50 -3.06
N ALA A 55 14.57 12.08 -1.87
CA ALA A 55 13.31 11.33 -1.73
C ALA A 55 12.09 12.14 -2.21
N MET A 56 12.09 13.46 -2.00
CA MET A 56 10.99 14.33 -2.41
C MET A 56 10.84 14.38 -3.94
N TYR A 57 11.94 14.55 -4.68
CA TYR A 57 11.91 14.52 -6.13
C TYR A 57 11.38 13.17 -6.64
N ARG A 58 11.90 12.06 -6.12
CA ARG A 58 11.51 10.70 -6.55
C ARG A 58 10.03 10.42 -6.28
N LYS A 59 9.49 10.92 -5.18
CA LYS A 59 8.05 10.86 -4.84
C LYS A 59 7.20 11.63 -5.85
N GLN A 60 7.57 12.88 -6.17
CA GLN A 60 6.83 13.72 -7.12
C GLN A 60 6.81 13.11 -8.53
N HIS A 61 7.93 12.52 -8.95
CA HIS A 61 8.08 11.90 -10.27
C HIS A 61 7.65 10.43 -10.30
N LYS A 62 6.91 9.97 -9.29
CA LYS A 62 6.36 8.60 -9.20
C LYS A 62 7.42 7.47 -9.30
N LYS A 63 8.69 7.78 -9.07
CA LYS A 63 9.81 6.82 -9.16
C LYS A 63 9.83 5.81 -8.01
N ASP A 64 9.04 6.03 -6.96
CA ASP A 64 8.90 5.13 -5.82
C ASP A 64 7.79 4.08 -5.98
N ILE A 65 6.89 4.24 -6.96
CA ILE A 65 5.74 3.34 -7.17
C ILE A 65 6.21 1.91 -7.48
N ALA A 66 7.24 1.76 -8.33
CA ALA A 66 7.78 0.45 -8.67
C ALA A 66 8.30 -0.31 -7.44
N GLN A 67 8.99 0.38 -6.53
CA GLN A 67 9.53 -0.22 -5.31
C GLN A 67 8.43 -0.61 -4.32
N GLU A 68 7.36 0.19 -4.24
CA GLU A 68 6.22 -0.13 -3.37
C GLU A 68 5.40 -1.30 -3.92
N ALA A 69 5.20 -1.38 -5.24
CA ALA A 69 4.53 -2.49 -5.90
C ALA A 69 5.24 -3.83 -5.65
N VAL A 70 6.57 -3.86 -5.73
CA VAL A 70 7.38 -5.06 -5.42
C VAL A 70 7.22 -5.47 -3.96
N LYS A 71 7.23 -4.52 -3.01
CA LYS A 71 7.00 -4.83 -1.58
C LYS A 71 5.60 -5.36 -1.31
N LYS A 72 4.57 -4.80 -1.94
CA LYS A 72 3.18 -5.30 -1.84
C LYS A 72 3.06 -6.72 -2.36
N ARG A 73 3.65 -7.04 -3.52
CA ARG A 73 3.71 -8.41 -4.05
C ARG A 73 4.37 -9.39 -3.07
N ARG A 74 5.53 -9.02 -2.50
CA ARG A 74 6.25 -9.87 -1.53
C ARG A 74 5.44 -10.14 -0.25
N ARG A 75 4.59 -9.21 0.20
CA ARG A 75 3.69 -9.43 1.35
C ARG A 75 2.51 -10.33 1.02
N ALA A 76 1.96 -10.26 -0.18
CA ALA A 76 0.88 -11.14 -0.62
C ALA A 76 1.32 -12.61 -0.69
N THR A 77 2.55 -12.88 -1.17
CA THR A 77 3.12 -14.24 -1.24
C THR A 77 3.32 -14.88 0.14
N LYS A 78 3.52 -14.07 1.20
CA LYS A 78 3.77 -14.55 2.56
C LYS A 78 2.52 -14.79 3.40
N LYS A 79 1.32 -14.87 2.82
CA LYS A 79 0.17 -15.40 3.56
C LYS A 79 0.34 -16.92 3.63
N PRO A 80 0.63 -17.52 4.81
CA PRO A 80 0.53 -18.97 4.93
C PRO A 80 -0.91 -19.32 4.56
N TYR A 81 -1.06 -20.15 3.53
CA TYR A 81 -2.34 -20.75 3.18
C TYR A 81 -2.84 -21.44 4.44
N SER A 82 -3.79 -20.82 5.15
CA SER A 82 -4.57 -21.50 6.16
C SER A 82 -5.26 -22.64 5.41
N ARG A 83 -4.74 -23.86 5.57
CA ARG A 83 -5.35 -25.04 5.00
C ARG A 83 -6.76 -25.09 5.57
N SER A 84 -7.77 -24.83 4.74
CA SER A 84 -9.19 -24.97 5.06
C SER A 84 -9.62 -26.40 5.43
N ILE A 85 -8.63 -27.29 5.59
CA ILE A 85 -8.73 -28.73 5.79
C ILE A 85 -8.64 -29.10 7.29
N VAL A 86 -8.17 -28.21 8.17
CA VAL A 86 -8.07 -28.49 9.60
C VAL A 86 -9.44 -28.33 10.25
N GLY A 87 -10.33 -29.32 10.05
CA GLY A 87 -11.68 -29.37 10.64
C GLY A 87 -12.78 -29.95 9.75
N ALA A 88 -12.50 -30.32 8.50
CA ALA A 88 -13.49 -30.98 7.64
C ALA A 88 -13.46 -32.51 7.85
N THR A 89 -14.62 -33.13 8.01
CA THR A 89 -14.77 -34.60 8.06
C THR A 89 -14.28 -35.23 6.75
N LEU A 90 -13.76 -36.45 6.80
CA LEU A 90 -13.20 -37.18 5.64
C LEU A 90 -14.16 -37.23 4.44
N GLU A 91 -15.45 -37.34 4.71
CA GLU A 91 -16.54 -37.38 3.71
C GLU A 91 -16.66 -36.07 2.92
N VAL A 92 -16.54 -34.92 3.58
CA VAL A 92 -16.60 -33.60 2.94
C VAL A 92 -15.38 -33.38 2.03
N ILE A 93 -14.23 -33.94 2.40
CA ILE A 93 -12.99 -33.87 1.61
C ILE A 93 -13.13 -34.72 0.35
N GLN A 94 -13.66 -35.94 0.46
CA GLN A 94 -13.87 -36.83 -0.70
C GLN A 94 -14.89 -36.23 -1.67
N LYS A 95 -16.01 -35.70 -1.17
CA LYS A 95 -17.05 -35.06 -1.99
C LYS A 95 -16.55 -33.83 -2.75
N LYS A 96 -15.74 -32.98 -2.09
CA LYS A 96 -15.10 -31.82 -2.76
C LYS A 96 -14.02 -32.22 -3.77
N ARG A 97 -13.44 -33.42 -3.63
CA ARG A 97 -12.40 -33.94 -4.54
C ARG A 97 -12.99 -34.66 -5.75
N SER A 98 -14.16 -35.28 -5.60
CA SER A 98 -14.91 -35.92 -6.70
C SER A 98 -15.68 -34.94 -7.57
N GLU A 99 -15.81 -33.68 -7.16
CA GLU A 99 -16.56 -32.66 -7.89
C GLU A 99 -15.82 -32.28 -9.18
N LYS A 100 -16.51 -32.45 -10.32
CA LYS A 100 -15.97 -32.14 -11.65
C LYS A 100 -15.65 -30.64 -11.76
N PRO A 101 -14.54 -30.26 -12.43
CA PRO A 101 -14.14 -28.85 -12.57
C PRO A 101 -15.23 -27.98 -13.22
N GLU A 102 -15.98 -28.53 -14.18
CA GLU A 102 -17.09 -27.86 -14.86
C GLU A 102 -18.20 -27.39 -13.89
N VAL A 103 -18.53 -28.20 -12.89
CA VAL A 103 -19.57 -27.87 -11.89
C VAL A 103 -19.08 -26.75 -10.98
N ARG A 104 -17.78 -26.73 -10.68
CA ARG A 104 -17.16 -25.70 -9.84
C ARG A 104 -17.09 -24.35 -10.55
N ASP A 105 -16.78 -24.36 -11.84
CA ASP A 105 -16.72 -23.15 -12.65
C ASP A 105 -18.13 -22.60 -12.93
N ALA A 106 -19.11 -23.47 -13.21
CA ALA A 106 -20.52 -23.10 -13.33
C ALA A 106 -21.07 -22.48 -12.04
N ALA A 107 -20.75 -23.04 -10.86
CA ALA A 107 -21.16 -22.48 -9.57
C ALA A 107 -20.53 -21.10 -9.31
N ARG A 108 -19.26 -20.90 -9.70
CA ARG A 108 -18.59 -19.60 -9.58
C ARG A 108 -19.20 -18.56 -10.52
N GLU A 109 -19.45 -18.92 -11.77
CA GLU A 109 -20.09 -18.03 -12.74
C GLU A 109 -21.53 -17.67 -12.32
N ALA A 110 -22.29 -18.63 -11.81
CA ALA A 110 -23.64 -18.38 -11.27
C ALA A 110 -23.61 -17.41 -10.08
N ALA A 111 -22.65 -17.57 -9.16
CA ALA A 111 -22.48 -16.65 -8.03
C ALA A 111 -22.08 -15.24 -8.49
N LEU A 112 -21.16 -15.13 -9.44
CA LEU A 112 -20.77 -13.84 -10.02
C LEU A 112 -21.94 -13.17 -10.74
N ARG A 113 -22.69 -13.92 -11.56
CA ARG A 113 -23.90 -13.43 -12.23
C ARG A 113 -24.93 -12.96 -11.21
N TYR A 114 -25.16 -13.71 -10.14
CA TYR A 114 -26.10 -13.33 -9.09
C TYR A 114 -25.70 -12.00 -8.41
N VAL A 115 -24.42 -11.82 -8.09
CA VAL A 115 -23.91 -10.56 -7.51
C VAL A 115 -24.06 -9.39 -8.49
N ILE A 116 -23.76 -9.60 -9.77
CA ILE A 116 -23.92 -8.57 -10.81
C ILE A 116 -25.40 -8.20 -10.96
N VAL A 117 -26.29 -9.19 -11.04
CA VAL A 117 -27.74 -8.99 -11.17
C VAL A 117 -28.30 -8.26 -9.95
N LEU A 118 -27.86 -8.62 -8.74
CA LEU A 118 -28.23 -7.88 -7.53
C LEU A 118 -27.75 -6.44 -7.61
N SER A 119 -26.48 -6.20 -7.97
CA SER A 119 -25.93 -4.85 -8.10
C SER A 119 -26.75 -3.99 -9.08
N VAL A 120 -27.14 -4.56 -10.21
CA VAL A 120 -27.97 -3.89 -11.23
C VAL A 120 -29.38 -3.63 -10.69
N LYS A 121 -30.00 -4.60 -10.01
CA LYS A 121 -31.32 -4.43 -9.38
C LYS A 121 -31.32 -3.34 -8.30
N TYR A 122 -30.31 -3.32 -7.43
CA TYR A 122 -30.17 -2.27 -6.42
C TYR A 122 -29.98 -0.89 -7.05
N HIS A 123 -29.20 -0.80 -8.13
CA HIS A 123 -29.00 0.47 -8.84
C HIS A 123 -30.29 0.97 -9.51
N LEU A 124 -31.02 0.09 -10.22
CA LEU A 124 -32.32 0.42 -10.83
C LEU A 124 -33.36 0.83 -9.80
N SER A 125 -33.43 0.12 -8.68
CA SER A 125 -34.33 0.44 -7.57
C SER A 125 -33.99 1.81 -6.97
N PHE A 126 -32.70 2.12 -6.82
CA PHE A 126 -32.24 3.43 -6.35
C PHE A 126 -32.59 4.56 -7.33
N VAL A 127 -32.37 4.37 -8.64
CA VAL A 127 -32.72 5.36 -9.67
C VAL A 127 -34.23 5.61 -9.72
N SER A 128 -35.04 4.56 -9.62
CA SER A 128 -36.51 4.67 -9.55
C SER A 128 -36.99 5.38 -8.29
N TYR A 129 -36.36 5.12 -7.14
CA TYR A 129 -36.68 5.81 -5.89
C TYR A 129 -36.38 7.31 -5.98
N VAL A 130 -35.23 7.70 -6.56
CA VAL A 130 -34.86 9.11 -6.73
C VAL A 130 -35.79 9.82 -7.72
N SER A 131 -36.21 9.16 -8.80
CA SER A 131 -37.09 9.76 -9.81
C SER A 131 -38.55 9.93 -9.36
N ASN A 132 -39.02 9.16 -8.38
CA ASN A 132 -40.39 9.24 -7.85
C ASN A 132 -40.52 10.17 -6.62
N ASN A 133 -39.40 10.62 -6.03
CA ASN A 133 -39.38 11.50 -4.86
C ASN A 133 -38.92 12.93 -5.20
N HIS A 134 -39.03 13.32 -6.48
CA HIS A 134 -38.68 14.64 -7.01
C HIS A 134 -39.83 15.20 -7.83
#